data_AF-A0A7K0BP86-F1
#
_entry.id   AF-A0A7K0BP86-F1
#
_cell.length_a   1.000
_cell.length_b   1.000
_cell.length_c   1.000
_cell.angle_alpha   90.00
_cell.angle_beta   90.00
_cell.angle_gamma   90.00
#
_symmetry.space_group_name_H-M   'P 1'
#
loop_
_entity.id
_entity.type
_entity.pdbx_description
1 polymer ?
#
loop_
_entity_poly.entity_id
_entity_poly.type
_entity_poly.pdbx_seq_one_letter_code
_entity_poly.pdbx_strand_id
1 'polypeptide(L)'
;MTTVVLVVMCVAVGALELYAAKQSKDQQRAFVRRVDELNDQVTKQNNVLVTVGEQLTAELSKVKREVLPALDSRLRASTGQVEELAGVVHRADEFVRAQSARLHELEQQRITLAALRRKLGEVETSVRSVAAAGSGEVEGKVETALERLAELERGGTEILELQRTLTRTLEDVEDVVTELLRYTEGELDGAVATALTGRDDGAAVTATGRLWTRDEQLAGILAEVYERSVRASRLTVRFRTAEGTDGQGERRRYFLGGYRTEDLAGSFTALLISTGADLPRNGHRGGLARDPGGLPAGVAATGVPEDEAALKALLRTLYESTGSVAQIGPLLAVRTRDELLCAVLTPDQSLELESDEVFWDPADASLRLRRLPSHQLWDLTAWGATP
;
A
#
# COMPACT_ATOMS: atom_id res chain seq x y z
N MET A 1 66.10 68.27 -55.49
CA MET A 1 65.69 66.96 -54.92
C MET A 1 65.26 67.05 -53.46
N THR A 2 65.91 67.84 -52.60
CA THR A 2 65.58 67.96 -51.17
C THR A 2 64.20 68.57 -50.86
N THR A 3 63.72 69.53 -51.66
CA THR A 3 62.42 70.18 -51.47
C THR A 3 61.23 69.25 -51.74
N VAL A 4 61.34 68.38 -52.74
CA VAL A 4 60.30 67.40 -53.09
C VAL A 4 60.15 66.36 -51.97
N VAL A 5 61.26 65.92 -51.38
CA VAL A 5 61.24 64.97 -50.25
C VAL A 5 60.55 65.57 -49.03
N LEU A 6 60.79 66.85 -48.72
CA LEU A 6 60.15 67.56 -47.60
C LEU A 6 58.62 67.69 -47.79
N VAL A 7 58.17 68.03 -48.99
CA VAL A 7 56.73 68.13 -49.30
C VAL A 7 56.04 66.77 -49.18
N VAL A 8 56.66 65.71 -49.71
CA VAL A 8 56.11 64.34 -49.59
C VAL A 8 56.05 63.90 -48.14
N MET A 9 57.05 64.22 -47.33
CA MET A 9 57.05 63.89 -45.91
C MET A 9 55.94 64.65 -45.14
N CYS A 10 55.73 65.95 -45.43
CA CYS A 10 54.64 66.72 -44.83
C CYS A 10 53.25 66.15 -45.20
N VAL A 11 53.05 65.73 -46.45
CA VAL A 11 51.78 65.10 -46.87
C VAL A 11 51.59 63.74 -46.18
N ALA A 12 52.65 62.93 -46.05
CA ALA A 12 52.59 61.65 -45.38
C ALA A 12 52.26 61.79 -43.88
N VAL A 13 52.88 62.76 -43.19
CA VAL A 13 52.58 63.07 -41.78
C VAL A 13 51.15 63.58 -41.63
N GLY A 14 50.69 64.49 -42.50
CA GLY A 14 49.31 64.97 -42.49
C GLY A 14 48.27 63.86 -42.72
N ALA A 15 48.56 62.91 -43.60
CA ALA A 15 47.70 61.74 -43.82
C ALA A 15 47.68 60.80 -42.60
N LEU A 16 48.82 60.61 -41.93
CA LEU A 16 48.95 59.80 -40.72
C LEU A 16 48.19 60.41 -39.53
N GLU A 17 48.28 61.73 -39.33
CA GLU A 17 47.53 62.42 -38.29
C GLU A 17 46.02 62.37 -38.55
N LEU A 18 45.58 62.52 -39.80
CA LEU A 18 44.18 62.39 -40.17
C LEU A 18 43.66 60.97 -39.94
N TYR A 19 44.48 59.95 -40.23
CA TYR A 19 44.13 58.56 -39.99
C TYR A 19 44.05 58.25 -38.49
N ALA A 20 45.00 58.73 -37.69
CA ALA A 20 44.98 58.58 -36.23
C ALA A 20 43.78 59.30 -35.59
N ALA A 21 43.45 60.51 -36.05
CA ALA A 21 42.27 61.25 -35.60
C ALA A 21 40.96 60.54 -35.96
N LYS A 22 40.89 59.90 -37.13
CA LYS A 22 39.73 59.11 -37.54
C LYS A 22 39.61 57.83 -36.70
N GLN A 23 40.71 57.12 -36.48
CA GLN A 23 40.76 55.91 -35.66
C GLN A 23 40.36 56.19 -34.20
N SER A 24 40.78 57.32 -33.63
CA SER A 24 40.39 57.75 -32.29
C SER A 24 38.88 58.01 -32.17
N LYS A 25 38.28 58.69 -33.16
CA LYS A 25 36.83 58.92 -33.21
C LYS A 25 36.03 57.62 -33.35
N ASP A 26 36.53 56.67 -34.13
CA ASP A 26 35.87 55.38 -34.29
C ASP A 26 35.98 54.52 -33.03
N GLN A 27 37.10 54.59 -32.29
CA GLN A 27 37.24 53.95 -30.98
C GLN A 27 36.30 54.58 -29.94
N GLN A 28 36.21 55.91 -29.86
CA GLN A 28 35.29 56.59 -28.93
C GLN A 28 33.84 56.20 -29.20
N ARG A 29 33.42 56.11 -30.48
CA ARG A 29 32.08 55.65 -30.85
C ARG A 29 31.84 54.19 -30.47
N ALA A 30 32.84 53.33 -30.62
CA ALA A 30 32.74 51.93 -30.21
C ALA A 30 32.66 51.78 -28.67
N PHE A 31 33.34 52.64 -27.91
CA PHE A 31 33.23 52.67 -26.46
C PHE A 31 31.87 53.16 -25.99
N VAL A 32 31.35 54.25 -26.57
CA VAL A 32 30.00 54.77 -26.22
C VAL A 32 28.94 53.70 -26.48
N ARG A 33 28.98 53.02 -27.64
CA ARG A 33 28.04 51.91 -27.92
C ARG A 33 28.13 50.78 -26.91
N ARG A 34 29.34 50.40 -26.46
CA ARG A 34 29.51 49.35 -25.45
C ARG A 34 29.00 49.79 -24.08
N VAL A 35 29.17 51.06 -23.72
CA VAL A 35 28.65 51.61 -22.46
C VAL A 35 27.12 51.66 -22.48
N ASP A 36 26.53 52.08 -23.59
CA ASP A 36 25.07 52.09 -23.76
C ASP A 36 24.52 50.65 -23.73
N GLU A 37 25.17 49.71 -24.39
CA GLU A 37 24.78 48.29 -24.37
C GLU A 37 24.91 47.67 -22.98
N LEU A 38 25.96 48.01 -22.21
CA LEU A 38 26.10 47.57 -20.82
C LEU A 38 25.00 48.16 -19.94
N ASN A 39 24.67 49.44 -20.13
CA ASN A 39 23.62 50.12 -19.36
C ASN A 39 22.23 49.54 -19.65
N ASP A 40 21.96 49.19 -20.91
CA ASP A 40 20.75 48.46 -21.32
C ASP A 40 20.69 47.06 -20.71
N GLN A 41 21.81 46.36 -20.58
CA GLN A 41 21.86 45.06 -19.90
C GLN A 41 21.64 45.19 -18.39
N VAL A 42 22.25 46.18 -17.74
CA VAL A 42 22.09 46.44 -16.30
C VAL A 42 20.65 46.86 -15.98
N THR A 43 20.02 47.70 -16.79
CA THR A 43 18.62 48.09 -16.61
C THR A 43 17.66 46.91 -16.82
N LYS A 44 17.91 46.05 -17.81
CA LYS A 44 17.16 44.79 -17.97
C LYS A 44 17.32 43.87 -16.77
N GLN A 45 18.55 43.68 -16.28
CA GLN A 45 18.80 42.85 -15.10
C GLN A 45 18.17 43.43 -13.83
N ASN A 46 18.23 44.74 -13.63
CA ASN A 46 17.56 45.40 -12.50
C ASN A 46 16.04 45.24 -12.57
N ASN A 47 15.43 45.37 -13.75
CA ASN A 47 14.00 45.13 -13.91
C ASN A 47 13.63 43.66 -13.60
N VAL A 48 14.44 42.70 -14.05
CA VAL A 48 14.23 41.28 -13.72
C VAL A 48 14.37 41.05 -12.21
N LEU A 49 15.38 41.62 -11.55
CA LEU A 49 15.58 41.49 -10.10
C LEU A 49 14.43 42.11 -9.29
N VAL A 50 13.89 43.23 -9.74
CA VAL A 50 12.70 43.85 -9.10
C VAL A 50 11.49 42.92 -9.23
N THR A 51 11.23 42.38 -10.43
CA THR A 51 10.10 41.44 -10.61
C THR A 51 10.26 40.15 -9.80
N VAL A 52 11.47 39.61 -9.72
CA VAL A 52 11.77 38.43 -8.88
C VAL A 52 11.62 38.79 -7.40
N GLY A 53 12.04 39.99 -6.98
CA GLY A 53 11.87 40.48 -5.61
C GLY A 53 10.40 40.64 -5.21
N GLU A 54 9.57 41.17 -6.12
CA GLU A 54 8.12 41.27 -5.93
C GLU A 54 7.47 39.88 -5.85
N GLN A 55 7.87 38.96 -6.73
CA GLN A 55 7.37 37.58 -6.73
C GLN A 55 7.79 36.83 -5.46
N LEU A 56 9.04 36.96 -5.01
CA LEU A 56 9.51 36.35 -3.75
C LEU A 56 8.78 36.92 -2.54
N THR A 57 8.49 38.23 -2.54
CA THR A 57 7.75 38.88 -1.46
C THR A 57 6.29 38.42 -1.44
N ALA A 58 5.67 38.24 -2.62
CA ALA A 58 4.33 37.68 -2.74
C ALA A 58 4.29 36.23 -2.23
N GLU A 59 5.24 35.39 -2.63
CA GLU A 59 5.35 34.00 -2.17
C GLU A 59 5.63 33.91 -0.66
N LEU A 60 6.53 34.75 -0.12
CA LEU A 60 6.76 34.83 1.33
C LEU A 60 5.50 35.24 2.10
N SER A 61 4.73 36.19 1.56
CA SER A 61 3.47 36.62 2.17
C SER A 61 2.41 35.52 2.14
N LYS A 62 2.39 34.71 1.08
CA LYS A 62 1.50 33.56 0.92
C LYS A 62 1.86 32.44 1.88
N VAL A 63 3.14 32.07 1.96
CA VAL A 63 3.64 31.09 2.93
C VAL A 63 3.33 31.52 4.36
N LYS A 64 3.53 32.81 4.69
CA LYS A 64 3.25 33.32 6.04
C LYS A 64 1.76 33.35 6.38
N ARG A 65 0.88 33.67 5.42
CA ARG A 65 -0.57 33.79 5.66
C ARG A 65 -1.33 32.48 5.56
N GLU A 66 -0.91 31.58 4.67
CA GLU A 66 -1.68 30.38 4.35
C GLU A 66 -1.02 29.13 4.92
N VAL A 67 0.28 28.96 4.70
CA VAL A 67 0.98 27.71 5.01
C VAL A 67 1.27 27.58 6.51
N LEU A 68 1.76 28.64 7.17
CA LEU A 68 2.06 28.57 8.61
C LEU A 68 0.81 28.31 9.46
N PRO A 69 -0.34 28.98 9.25
CA PRO A 69 -1.55 28.69 10.01
C PRO A 69 -2.13 27.31 9.69
N ALA A 70 -2.04 26.86 8.43
CA ALA A 70 -2.47 25.52 8.05
C ALA A 70 -1.62 24.44 8.75
N LEU A 71 -0.29 24.61 8.81
CA LEU A 71 0.60 23.71 9.55
C LEU A 71 0.31 23.73 11.05
N ASP A 72 0.09 24.90 11.66
CA ASP A 72 -0.27 25.00 13.09
C ASP A 72 -1.61 24.30 13.39
N SER A 73 -2.59 24.43 12.50
CA SER A 73 -3.88 23.72 12.64
C SER A 73 -3.75 22.21 12.51
N ARG A 74 -2.91 21.73 11.57
CA ARG A 74 -2.61 20.30 11.40
C ARG A 74 -1.84 19.75 12.59
N LEU A 75 -0.89 20.52 13.13
CA LEU A 75 -0.12 20.12 14.31
C LEU A 75 -1.05 19.94 15.51
N ARG A 76 -1.96 20.89 15.77
CA ARG A 76 -2.96 20.77 16.84
C ARG A 76 -3.91 19.58 16.64
N ALA A 77 -4.37 19.35 15.41
CA ALA A 77 -5.22 18.21 15.10
C ALA A 77 -4.48 16.87 15.33
N SER A 78 -3.22 16.78 14.91
CA SER A 78 -2.37 15.61 15.14
C SER A 78 -2.09 15.40 16.63
N THR A 79 -1.82 16.45 17.40
CA THR A 79 -1.68 16.35 18.86
C THR A 79 -2.96 15.81 19.51
N GLY A 80 -4.14 16.27 19.09
CA GLY A 80 -5.42 15.74 19.60
C GLY A 80 -5.62 14.25 19.27
N GLN A 81 -5.25 13.82 18.07
CA GLN A 81 -5.31 12.40 17.69
C GLN A 81 -4.33 11.54 18.50
N VAL A 82 -3.14 12.06 18.81
CA VAL A 82 -2.15 11.37 19.65
C VAL A 82 -2.66 11.23 21.09
N GLU A 83 -3.31 12.26 21.64
CA GLU A 83 -3.95 12.17 22.96
C GLU A 83 -5.10 11.15 22.99
N GLU A 84 -5.91 11.10 21.93
CA GLU A 84 -6.98 10.10 21.80
C GLU A 84 -6.41 8.67 21.72
N LEU A 85 -5.38 8.48 20.90
CA LEU A 85 -4.68 7.20 20.79
C LEU A 85 -4.05 6.78 22.12
N ALA A 86 -3.44 7.71 22.86
CA ALA A 86 -2.92 7.45 24.20
C ALA A 86 -4.03 7.00 25.16
N GLY A 87 -5.22 7.60 25.06
CA GLY A 87 -6.40 7.17 25.83
C GLY A 87 -6.91 5.78 25.44
N VAL A 88 -6.84 5.39 24.17
CA VAL A 88 -7.16 4.02 23.72
C VAL A 88 -6.13 3.02 24.25
N VAL A 89 -4.83 3.34 24.13
CA VAL A 89 -3.74 2.49 24.61
C VAL A 89 -3.82 2.27 26.11
N HIS A 90 -4.15 3.32 26.89
CA HIS A 90 -4.31 3.18 28.33
C HIS A 90 -5.46 2.24 28.70
N ARG A 91 -6.60 2.34 28.00
CA ARG A 91 -7.73 1.41 28.18
C ARG A 91 -7.37 -0.03 27.79
N ALA A 92 -6.59 -0.20 26.73
CA ALA A 92 -6.10 -1.51 26.32
C ALA A 92 -5.16 -2.12 27.39
N ASP A 93 -4.25 -1.34 27.96
CA ASP A 93 -3.36 -1.77 29.06
C ASP A 93 -4.16 -2.18 30.30
N GLU A 94 -5.18 -1.41 30.68
CA GLU A 94 -6.10 -1.78 31.77
C GLU A 94 -6.82 -3.10 31.49
N PHE A 95 -7.30 -3.30 30.26
CA PHE A 95 -7.97 -4.54 29.87
C PHE A 95 -7.01 -5.74 29.92
N VAL A 96 -5.78 -5.59 29.43
CA VAL A 96 -4.74 -6.64 29.48
C VAL A 96 -4.39 -6.99 30.92
N ARG A 97 -4.25 -6.01 31.81
CA ARG A 97 -4.05 -6.27 33.26
C ARG A 97 -5.24 -6.99 33.89
N ALA A 98 -6.47 -6.66 33.50
CA ALA A 98 -7.65 -7.36 33.99
C ALA A 98 -7.70 -8.82 33.49
N GLN A 99 -7.33 -9.08 32.24
CA GLN A 99 -7.27 -10.43 31.68
C GLN A 99 -6.15 -11.27 32.31
N SER A 100 -4.98 -10.69 32.55
CA SER A 100 -3.88 -11.41 33.20
C SER A 100 -4.23 -11.81 34.64
N ALA A 101 -4.93 -10.93 35.39
CA ALA A 101 -5.44 -11.26 36.71
C ALA A 101 -6.44 -12.43 36.68
N ARG A 102 -7.37 -12.44 35.70
CA ARG A 102 -8.33 -13.55 35.51
C ARG A 102 -7.64 -14.86 35.14
N LEU A 103 -6.65 -14.83 34.26
CA LEU A 103 -5.87 -16.01 33.90
C LEU A 103 -5.13 -16.58 35.11
N HIS A 104 -4.54 -15.70 35.94
CA HIS A 104 -3.88 -16.13 37.16
C HIS A 104 -4.85 -16.78 38.17
N GLU A 105 -6.06 -16.24 38.30
CA GLU A 105 -7.12 -16.84 39.13
C GLU A 105 -7.54 -18.22 38.60
N LEU A 106 -7.75 -18.36 37.28
CA LEU A 106 -8.08 -19.63 36.65
C LEU A 106 -6.95 -20.67 36.82
N GLU A 107 -5.70 -20.24 36.75
CA GLU A 107 -4.55 -21.10 37.01
C GLU A 107 -4.49 -21.56 38.47
N GLN A 108 -4.77 -20.68 39.43
CA GLN A 108 -4.94 -21.06 40.84
C GLN A 108 -6.07 -22.07 41.02
N GLN A 109 -7.23 -21.84 40.40
CA GLN A 109 -8.36 -22.78 40.43
C GLN A 109 -7.96 -24.15 39.86
N ARG A 110 -7.23 -24.19 38.75
CA ARG A 110 -6.69 -25.43 38.16
C ARG A 110 -5.78 -26.18 39.13
N ILE A 111 -4.87 -25.47 39.83
CA ILE A 111 -3.99 -26.07 40.84
C ILE A 111 -4.81 -26.66 41.99
N THR A 112 -5.85 -25.95 42.45
CA THR A 112 -6.73 -26.46 43.51
C THR A 112 -7.51 -27.70 43.08
N LEU A 113 -8.04 -27.74 41.84
CA LEU A 113 -8.71 -28.90 41.28
C LEU A 113 -7.77 -30.10 41.13
N ALA A 114 -6.52 -29.86 40.73
CA ALA A 114 -5.50 -30.92 40.67
C ALA A 114 -5.19 -31.49 42.06
N ALA A 115 -5.12 -30.63 43.09
CA ALA A 115 -4.96 -31.08 44.48
C ALA A 115 -6.17 -31.87 44.98
N LEU A 116 -7.40 -31.44 44.64
CA LEU A 116 -8.63 -32.17 44.96
C LEU A 116 -8.68 -33.54 44.28
N ARG A 117 -8.27 -33.64 43.01
CA ARG A 117 -8.15 -34.93 42.30
C ARG A 117 -7.18 -35.89 42.97
N ARG A 118 -6.02 -35.40 43.44
CA ARG A 118 -5.08 -36.24 44.21
C ARG A 118 -5.70 -36.75 45.50
N LYS A 119 -6.34 -35.87 46.27
CA LYS A 119 -7.05 -36.28 47.49
C LYS A 119 -8.17 -37.28 47.22
N LEU A 120 -8.89 -37.12 46.11
CA LEU A 120 -9.95 -38.05 45.71
C LEU A 120 -9.36 -39.43 45.34
N GLY A 121 -8.20 -39.47 44.67
CA GLY A 121 -7.46 -40.71 44.42
C GLY A 121 -6.94 -41.38 45.71
N GLU A 122 -6.49 -40.61 46.69
CA GLU A 122 -6.12 -41.12 48.03
C GLU A 122 -7.33 -41.70 48.78
N VAL A 123 -8.48 -41.04 48.71
CA VAL A 123 -9.74 -41.55 49.27
C VAL A 123 -10.20 -42.81 48.54
N GLU A 124 -10.11 -42.84 47.21
CA GLU A 124 -10.49 -44.01 46.42
C GLU A 124 -9.61 -45.23 46.75
N THR A 125 -8.30 -45.03 46.86
CA THR A 125 -7.37 -46.11 47.26
C THR A 125 -7.63 -46.59 48.68
N SER A 126 -8.03 -45.70 49.60
CA SER A 126 -8.49 -46.06 50.94
C SER A 126 -9.83 -46.83 50.93
N VAL A 127 -10.80 -46.42 50.11
CA VAL A 127 -12.08 -47.13 49.96
C VAL A 127 -11.87 -48.50 49.32
N ARG A 128 -10.97 -48.61 48.33
CA ARG A 128 -10.65 -49.88 47.67
C ARG A 128 -10.00 -50.88 48.64
N SER A 129 -9.16 -50.42 49.58
CA SER A 129 -8.60 -51.29 50.60
C SER A 129 -9.63 -51.73 51.64
N VAL A 130 -10.61 -50.88 51.97
CA VAL A 130 -11.76 -51.23 52.82
C VAL A 130 -12.75 -52.17 52.11
N ALA A 131 -13.01 -51.95 50.82
CA ALA A 131 -13.89 -52.79 50.00
C ALA A 131 -13.28 -54.18 49.76
N ALA A 132 -11.96 -54.29 49.65
CA ALA A 132 -11.26 -55.58 49.65
C ALA A 132 -11.47 -56.38 50.95
N ALA A 133 -11.92 -55.74 52.03
CA ALA A 133 -12.23 -56.38 53.31
C ALA A 133 -13.73 -56.69 53.52
N GLY A 134 -14.63 -56.38 52.57
CA GLY A 134 -16.08 -56.62 52.76
C GLY A 134 -16.87 -56.74 51.44
N SER A 135 -17.41 -57.93 51.16
CA SER A 135 -17.87 -58.35 49.83
C SER A 135 -19.41 -58.51 49.68
N GLY A 136 -20.20 -57.47 49.90
CA GLY A 136 -21.67 -57.62 49.72
C GLY A 136 -22.40 -56.39 49.18
N GLU A 137 -22.07 -55.20 49.67
CA GLU A 137 -22.83 -53.97 49.37
C GLU A 137 -22.16 -53.07 48.30
N VAL A 138 -21.06 -53.55 47.72
CA VAL A 138 -20.09 -52.76 46.95
C VAL A 138 -20.40 -52.73 45.45
N GLU A 139 -21.08 -53.75 44.92
CA GLU A 139 -21.23 -53.95 43.47
C GLU A 139 -22.04 -52.83 42.79
N GLY A 140 -23.16 -52.39 43.37
CA GLY A 140 -23.95 -51.27 42.82
C GLY A 140 -23.30 -49.88 42.98
N LYS A 141 -22.40 -49.71 43.98
CA LYS A 141 -21.62 -48.48 44.17
C LYS A 141 -20.43 -48.40 43.22
N VAL A 142 -19.91 -49.55 42.76
CA VAL A 142 -18.85 -49.63 41.75
C VAL A 142 -19.38 -49.23 40.38
N GLU A 143 -20.60 -49.64 40.02
CA GLU A 143 -21.20 -49.29 38.72
C GLU A 143 -21.43 -47.77 38.59
N THR A 144 -21.99 -47.13 39.62
CA THR A 144 -22.13 -45.66 39.68
C THR A 144 -20.79 -44.90 39.74
N ALA A 145 -19.73 -45.51 40.29
CA ALA A 145 -18.39 -44.92 40.29
C ALA A 145 -17.73 -45.00 38.90
N LEU A 146 -17.96 -46.08 38.15
CA LEU A 146 -17.47 -46.25 36.78
C LEU A 146 -18.16 -45.28 35.81
N GLU A 147 -19.47 -45.03 35.97
CA GLU A 147 -20.19 -44.01 35.20
C GLU A 147 -19.61 -42.60 35.42
N ARG A 148 -19.32 -42.24 36.68
CA ARG A 148 -18.69 -40.95 37.02
C ARG A 148 -17.25 -40.83 36.50
N LEU A 149 -16.53 -41.94 36.43
CA LEU A 149 -15.18 -42.00 35.86
C LEU A 149 -15.19 -41.78 34.34
N ALA A 150 -16.16 -42.36 33.64
CA ALA A 150 -16.37 -42.13 32.21
C ALA A 150 -16.79 -40.68 31.91
N GLU A 151 -17.56 -40.06 32.79
CA GLU A 151 -17.95 -38.65 32.70
C GLU A 151 -16.74 -37.71 32.94
N LEU A 152 -15.87 -38.05 33.89
CA LEU A 152 -14.60 -37.34 34.15
C LEU A 152 -13.59 -37.49 33.02
N GLU A 153 -13.53 -38.66 32.36
CA GLU A 153 -12.68 -38.90 31.20
C GLU A 153 -13.13 -38.05 30.01
N ARG A 154 -14.45 -37.95 29.79
CA ARG A 154 -15.04 -37.08 28.76
C ARG A 154 -14.78 -35.59 29.02
N GLY A 155 -14.90 -35.15 30.27
CA GLY A 155 -14.49 -33.79 30.66
C GLY A 155 -12.97 -33.55 30.54
N GLY A 156 -12.15 -34.59 30.71
CA GLY A 156 -10.71 -34.54 30.49
C GLY A 156 -10.34 -34.32 29.02
N THR A 157 -11.06 -34.97 28.10
CA THR A 157 -10.87 -34.76 26.65
C THR A 157 -11.28 -33.36 26.23
N GLU A 158 -12.41 -32.84 26.75
CA GLU A 158 -12.86 -31.46 26.47
C GLU A 158 -11.84 -30.43 26.96
N ILE A 159 -11.22 -30.64 28.12
CA ILE A 159 -10.18 -29.75 28.66
C ILE A 159 -8.92 -29.74 27.77
N LEU A 160 -8.51 -30.90 27.23
CA LEU A 160 -7.36 -30.96 26.31
C LEU A 160 -7.64 -30.28 24.98
N GLU A 161 -8.88 -30.37 24.49
CA GLU A 161 -9.33 -29.68 23.30
C GLU A 161 -9.35 -28.16 23.52
N LEU A 162 -9.86 -27.71 24.66
CA LEU A 162 -9.80 -26.30 25.10
C LEU A 162 -8.36 -25.78 25.22
N GLN A 163 -7.44 -26.60 25.74
CA GLN A 163 -6.02 -26.26 25.80
C GLN A 163 -5.41 -26.12 24.40
N ARG A 164 -5.73 -27.03 23.46
CA ARG A 164 -5.28 -26.92 22.06
C ARG A 164 -5.80 -25.66 21.40
N THR A 165 -7.06 -25.33 21.59
CA THR A 165 -7.67 -24.11 21.06
C THR A 165 -7.01 -22.87 21.66
N LEU A 166 -6.76 -22.85 22.97
CA LEU A 166 -6.06 -21.75 23.64
C LEU A 166 -4.62 -21.55 23.12
N THR A 167 -3.86 -22.64 22.93
CA THR A 167 -2.52 -22.56 22.34
C THR A 167 -2.56 -21.99 20.93
N ARG A 168 -3.53 -22.43 20.11
CA ARG A 168 -3.71 -21.91 18.75
C ARG A 168 -4.05 -20.41 18.76
N THR A 169 -4.96 -19.98 19.63
CA THR A 169 -5.29 -18.56 19.77
C THR A 169 -4.12 -17.73 20.30
N LEU A 170 -3.24 -18.31 21.12
CA LEU A 170 -2.04 -17.63 21.60
C LEU A 170 -0.99 -17.49 20.50
N GLU A 171 -0.79 -18.52 19.67
CA GLU A 171 0.05 -18.45 18.47
C GLU A 171 -0.47 -17.39 17.48
N ASP A 172 -1.79 -17.37 17.23
CA ASP A 172 -2.41 -16.35 16.37
C ASP A 172 -2.21 -14.92 16.92
N VAL A 173 -2.30 -14.74 18.24
CA VAL A 173 -2.06 -13.45 18.90
C VAL A 173 -0.57 -13.07 18.85
N GLU A 174 0.34 -14.03 19.01
CA GLU A 174 1.79 -13.79 18.90
C GLU A 174 2.19 -13.37 17.48
N ASP A 175 1.61 -13.98 16.46
CA ASP A 175 1.80 -13.59 15.06
C ASP A 175 1.31 -12.15 14.82
N VAL A 176 0.11 -11.81 15.29
CA VAL A 176 -0.45 -10.44 15.19
C VAL A 176 0.43 -9.42 15.93
N VAL A 177 0.92 -9.74 17.13
CA VAL A 177 1.80 -8.86 17.91
C VAL A 177 3.16 -8.67 17.23
N THR A 178 3.72 -9.74 16.65
CA THR A 178 4.99 -9.65 15.89
C THR A 178 4.83 -8.77 14.65
N GLU A 179 3.69 -8.87 13.98
CA GLU A 179 3.36 -8.06 12.80
C GLU A 179 3.12 -6.59 13.18
N LEU A 180 2.45 -6.32 14.31
CA LEU A 180 2.29 -4.98 14.87
C LEU A 180 3.61 -4.35 15.31
N LEU A 181 4.51 -5.11 15.93
CA LEU A 181 5.84 -4.61 16.31
C LEU A 181 6.66 -4.23 15.08
N ARG A 182 6.67 -5.07 14.04
CA ARG A 182 7.27 -4.73 12.74
C ARG A 182 6.65 -3.50 12.10
N TYR A 183 5.33 -3.34 12.21
CA TYR A 183 4.61 -2.16 11.73
C TYR A 183 5.09 -0.90 12.45
N THR A 184 5.15 -0.92 13.79
CA THR A 184 5.58 0.24 14.58
C THR A 184 7.04 0.59 14.33
N GLU A 185 7.92 -0.40 14.16
CA GLU A 185 9.34 -0.18 13.84
C GLU A 185 9.48 0.47 12.45
N GLY A 186 8.77 -0.04 11.45
CA GLY A 186 8.80 0.51 10.09
C GLY A 186 8.17 1.90 9.95
N GLU A 187 7.11 2.20 10.70
CA GLU A 187 6.49 3.53 10.74
C GLU A 187 7.40 4.54 11.45
N LEU A 188 8.04 4.13 12.55
CA LEU A 188 8.99 4.96 13.28
C LEU A 188 10.23 5.27 12.44
N ASP A 189 10.79 4.27 11.77
CA ASP A 189 11.94 4.45 10.87
C ASP A 189 11.59 5.33 9.67
N GLY A 190 10.39 5.18 9.11
CA GLY A 190 9.88 6.04 8.04
C GLY A 190 9.69 7.49 8.49
N ALA A 191 9.10 7.71 9.66
CA ALA A 191 8.93 9.03 10.24
C ALA A 191 10.28 9.69 10.58
N VAL A 192 11.24 8.93 11.12
CA VAL A 192 12.60 9.38 11.43
C VAL A 192 13.38 9.71 10.15
N ALA A 193 13.29 8.87 9.12
CA ALA A 193 13.92 9.14 7.82
C ALA A 193 13.33 10.40 7.14
N THR A 194 12.01 10.59 7.23
CA THR A 194 11.32 11.78 6.71
C THR A 194 11.74 13.04 7.46
N ALA A 195 11.85 12.96 8.79
CA ALA A 195 12.30 14.06 9.63
C ALA A 195 13.78 14.42 9.42
N LEU A 196 14.64 13.43 9.15
CA LEU A 196 16.08 13.62 8.96
C LEU A 196 16.45 14.12 7.55
N THR A 197 15.73 13.69 6.53
CA THR A 197 16.07 14.00 5.13
C THR A 197 15.26 15.15 4.56
N GLY A 198 14.13 15.52 5.19
CA GLY A 198 13.19 16.52 4.66
C GLY A 198 12.62 16.17 3.29
N ARG A 199 12.90 14.95 2.82
CA ARG A 199 12.43 14.38 1.56
C ARG A 199 11.31 13.44 1.97
N ASP A 200 10.12 13.76 1.48
CA ASP A 200 8.94 12.92 1.63
C ASP A 200 9.14 11.68 0.73
N ASP A 201 10.01 10.75 1.16
CA ASP A 201 10.10 9.43 0.55
C ASP A 201 8.75 8.77 0.81
N GLY A 202 7.90 8.73 -0.22
CA GLY A 202 6.45 8.44 -0.18
C GLY A 202 6.02 7.05 0.31
N ALA A 203 6.66 6.53 1.35
CA ALA A 203 6.45 5.22 1.97
C ALA A 203 5.32 5.20 3.02
N ALA A 204 4.62 6.32 3.25
CA ALA A 204 3.60 6.42 4.30
C ALA A 204 2.14 6.24 3.81
N VAL A 205 1.89 6.09 2.50
CA VAL A 205 0.52 5.82 2.03
C VAL A 205 0.26 4.32 2.02
N THR A 206 -0.62 3.87 2.91
CA THR A 206 -1.15 2.50 2.92
C THR A 206 -2.25 2.40 1.86
N ALA A 207 -2.00 1.66 0.79
CA ALA A 207 -3.05 1.28 -0.14
C ALA A 207 -3.76 0.03 0.41
N THR A 208 -5.09 0.00 0.37
CA THR A 208 -5.85 -1.18 0.79
C THR A 208 -5.98 -2.18 -0.35
N GLY A 209 -5.94 -3.46 0.00
CA GLY A 209 -6.14 -4.56 -0.92
C GLY A 209 -7.15 -5.55 -0.35
N ARG A 210 -7.89 -6.20 -1.23
CA ARG A 210 -8.93 -7.18 -0.85
C ARG A 210 -8.90 -8.33 -1.82
N LEU A 211 -9.12 -9.53 -1.33
CA LEU A 211 -9.26 -10.71 -2.16
C LEU A 211 -10.35 -11.60 -1.57
N TRP A 212 -11.29 -11.98 -2.40
CA TRP A 212 -12.29 -12.97 -2.07
C TRP A 212 -12.65 -13.79 -3.29
N THR A 213 -12.90 -15.06 -3.07
CA THR A 213 -13.37 -15.99 -4.08
C THR A 213 -14.42 -16.90 -3.49
N ARG A 214 -15.42 -17.23 -4.30
CA ARG A 214 -16.41 -18.26 -3.98
C ARG A 214 -15.82 -19.67 -4.07
N ASP A 215 -14.79 -19.87 -4.90
CA ASP A 215 -14.22 -21.18 -5.18
C ASP A 215 -13.03 -21.47 -4.27
N GLU A 216 -13.22 -22.38 -3.30
CA GLU A 216 -12.19 -22.76 -2.32
C GLU A 216 -10.94 -23.38 -2.98
N GLN A 217 -11.13 -24.13 -4.07
CA GLN A 217 -10.03 -24.75 -4.81
C GLN A 217 -9.09 -23.72 -5.46
N LEU A 218 -9.64 -22.57 -5.86
CA LEU A 218 -8.89 -21.49 -6.49
C LEU A 218 -8.33 -20.49 -5.46
N ALA A 219 -8.79 -20.53 -4.21
CA ALA A 219 -8.39 -19.55 -3.18
C ALA A 219 -6.87 -19.50 -2.95
N GLY A 220 -6.20 -20.66 -2.92
CA GLY A 220 -4.75 -20.74 -2.79
C GLY A 220 -4.00 -20.13 -3.98
N ILE A 221 -4.41 -20.50 -5.20
CA ILE A 221 -3.79 -20.03 -6.45
C ILE A 221 -4.03 -18.53 -6.63
N LEU A 222 -5.27 -18.07 -6.42
CA LEU A 222 -5.64 -16.66 -6.53
C LEU A 222 -4.84 -15.80 -5.56
N ALA A 223 -4.61 -16.26 -4.33
CA ALA A 223 -3.79 -15.53 -3.38
C ALA A 223 -2.33 -15.43 -3.81
N GLU A 224 -1.74 -16.51 -4.33
CA GLU A 224 -0.36 -16.50 -4.83
C GLU A 224 -0.22 -15.54 -6.03
N VAL A 225 -1.15 -15.60 -6.99
CA VAL A 225 -1.15 -14.75 -8.17
C VAL A 225 -1.44 -13.30 -7.81
N TYR A 226 -2.33 -13.05 -6.86
CA TYR A 226 -2.61 -11.72 -6.32
C TYR A 226 -1.34 -11.12 -5.68
N GLU A 227 -0.68 -11.84 -4.78
CA GLU A 227 0.55 -11.34 -4.15
C GLU A 227 1.68 -11.15 -5.16
N ARG A 228 1.76 -11.99 -6.20
CA ARG A 228 2.68 -11.79 -7.32
C ARG A 228 2.37 -10.50 -8.08
N SER A 229 1.10 -10.22 -8.36
CA SER A 229 0.68 -8.97 -9.01
C SER A 229 0.99 -7.75 -8.15
N VAL A 230 0.75 -7.82 -6.84
CA VAL A 230 1.09 -6.75 -5.88
C VAL A 230 2.59 -6.46 -5.91
N ARG A 231 3.44 -7.49 -5.83
CA ARG A 231 4.90 -7.33 -5.90
C ARG A 231 5.38 -6.77 -7.24
N ALA A 232 4.79 -7.22 -8.35
CA ALA A 232 5.12 -6.72 -9.68
C ALA A 232 4.74 -5.23 -9.86
N SER A 233 3.65 -4.79 -9.22
CA SER A 233 3.27 -3.37 -9.11
C SER A 233 4.11 -2.58 -8.10
N ARG A 234 5.22 -3.14 -7.60
CA ARG A 234 6.14 -2.54 -6.62
C ARG A 234 5.47 -2.20 -5.28
N LEU A 235 4.40 -2.90 -4.95
CA LEU A 235 3.77 -2.83 -3.64
C LEU A 235 4.29 -3.96 -2.75
N THR A 236 4.41 -3.66 -1.47
CA THR A 236 4.78 -4.63 -0.45
C THR A 236 3.56 -4.92 0.42
N VAL A 237 3.20 -6.19 0.57
CA VAL A 237 2.19 -6.62 1.55
C VAL A 237 2.77 -6.40 2.94
N ARG A 238 2.17 -5.50 3.72
CA ARG A 238 2.59 -5.17 5.09
C ARG A 238 1.85 -6.00 6.14
N PHE A 239 0.54 -6.10 5.98
CA PHE A 239 -0.34 -6.85 6.87
C PHE A 239 -1.38 -7.61 6.06
N ARG A 240 -1.79 -8.80 6.50
CA ARG A 240 -2.96 -9.49 5.95
C ARG A 240 -3.87 -10.01 7.05
N THR A 241 -5.17 -9.80 6.90
CA THR A 241 -6.17 -10.46 7.74
C THR A 241 -6.96 -11.46 6.93
N ALA A 242 -7.15 -12.64 7.49
CA ALA A 242 -8.10 -13.62 6.98
C ALA A 242 -9.35 -13.55 7.87
N GLU A 243 -10.48 -13.24 7.25
CA GLU A 243 -11.79 -13.22 7.88
C GLU A 243 -12.63 -14.33 7.21
N GLY A 244 -12.81 -15.43 7.92
CA GLY A 244 -13.58 -16.58 7.45
C GLY A 244 -14.63 -16.95 8.47
N THR A 245 -15.91 -16.81 8.09
CA THR A 245 -17.00 -17.48 8.80
C THR A 245 -17.17 -18.86 8.20
N ASP A 246 -17.17 -19.90 9.04
CA ASP A 246 -17.32 -21.31 8.62
C ASP A 246 -18.33 -21.48 7.48
N GLY A 247 -17.83 -21.88 6.29
CA GLY A 247 -18.65 -22.22 5.12
C GLY A 247 -18.84 -21.13 4.05
N GLN A 248 -18.40 -19.89 4.27
CA GLN A 248 -18.32 -18.86 3.22
C GLN A 248 -16.84 -18.54 2.98
N GLY A 249 -16.36 -18.74 1.75
CA GLY A 249 -14.94 -18.67 1.37
C GLY A 249 -14.16 -17.53 2.03
N GLU A 250 -12.89 -17.81 2.35
CA GLU A 250 -11.99 -16.94 3.11
C GLU A 250 -11.87 -15.53 2.52
N ARG A 251 -12.27 -14.50 3.26
CA ARG A 251 -12.11 -13.09 2.87
C ARG A 251 -10.74 -12.63 3.34
N ARG A 252 -9.88 -12.18 2.43
CA ARG A 252 -8.56 -11.68 2.78
C ARG A 252 -8.48 -10.18 2.57
N ARG A 253 -8.08 -9.45 3.60
CA ARG A 253 -7.75 -8.02 3.50
C ARG A 253 -6.23 -7.89 3.55
N TYR A 254 -5.70 -7.06 2.66
CA TYR A 254 -4.29 -6.77 2.53
C TYR A 254 -4.06 -5.29 2.80
N PHE A 255 -3.02 -4.96 3.55
CA PHE A 255 -2.55 -3.60 3.73
C PHE A 255 -1.24 -3.48 2.98
N LEU A 256 -1.22 -2.67 1.93
CA LEU A 256 -0.14 -2.56 0.98
C LEU A 256 0.62 -1.25 1.25
N GLY A 257 1.95 -1.29 1.16
CA GLY A 257 2.79 -0.10 1.24
C GLY A 257 3.69 0.03 0.02
N GLY A 258 4.22 1.24 -0.21
CA GLY A 258 5.33 1.48 -1.14
C GLY A 258 5.09 2.58 -2.16
N TYR A 259 3.88 2.73 -2.69
CA TYR A 259 3.54 3.73 -3.71
C TYR A 259 2.37 4.62 -3.26
N ARG A 260 2.38 5.88 -3.71
CA ARG A 260 1.21 6.77 -3.58
C ARG A 260 0.07 6.24 -4.43
N THR A 261 -1.16 6.31 -3.90
CA THR A 261 -2.38 5.82 -4.57
C THR A 261 -2.64 6.48 -5.92
N GLU A 262 -2.30 7.76 -6.06
CA GLU A 262 -2.45 8.54 -7.31
C GLU A 262 -1.57 8.00 -8.44
N ASP A 263 -0.29 7.72 -8.15
CA ASP A 263 0.67 7.17 -9.11
C ASP A 263 0.27 5.74 -9.52
N LEU A 264 -0.30 4.99 -8.58
CA LEU A 264 -0.80 3.64 -8.79
C LEU A 264 -2.01 3.63 -9.74
N ALA A 265 -2.93 4.59 -9.59
CA ALA A 265 -4.10 4.71 -10.45
C ALA A 265 -3.70 4.95 -11.92
N GLY A 266 -2.73 5.85 -12.15
CA GLY A 266 -2.17 6.08 -13.49
C GLY A 266 -1.52 4.83 -14.07
N SER A 267 -0.74 4.10 -13.25
CA SER A 267 -0.06 2.87 -13.66
C SER A 267 -1.05 1.76 -14.03
N PHE A 268 -2.06 1.51 -13.20
CA PHE A 268 -3.08 0.51 -13.50
C PHE A 268 -3.96 0.87 -14.69
N THR A 269 -4.26 2.16 -14.88
CA THR A 269 -4.96 2.61 -16.09
C THR A 269 -4.15 2.29 -17.34
N ALA A 270 -2.85 2.54 -17.33
CA ALA A 270 -1.96 2.16 -18.44
C ALA A 270 -1.95 0.64 -18.69
N LEU A 271 -1.88 -0.17 -17.64
CA LEU A 271 -1.90 -1.63 -17.76
C LEU A 271 -3.24 -2.17 -18.29
N LEU A 272 -4.37 -1.59 -17.86
CA LEU A 272 -5.70 -1.97 -18.37
C LEU A 272 -5.88 -1.56 -19.84
N ILE A 273 -5.36 -0.39 -20.24
CA ILE A 273 -5.34 0.02 -21.65
C ILE A 273 -4.50 -0.96 -22.48
N SER A 274 -3.31 -1.36 -21.99
CA SER A 274 -2.46 -2.37 -22.65
C SER A 274 -3.19 -3.71 -22.79
N THR A 275 -3.84 -4.16 -21.72
CA THR A 275 -4.60 -5.42 -21.70
C THR A 275 -5.80 -5.39 -22.65
N GLY A 276 -6.54 -4.29 -22.68
CA GLY A 276 -7.66 -4.09 -23.62
C GLY A 276 -7.22 -3.98 -25.08
N ALA A 277 -5.98 -3.56 -25.35
CA ALA A 277 -5.42 -3.48 -26.69
C ALA A 277 -5.12 -4.86 -27.30
N ASP A 278 -5.05 -5.92 -26.49
CA ASP A 278 -4.88 -7.30 -26.96
C ASP A 278 -6.15 -7.89 -27.59
N LEU A 279 -7.33 -7.28 -27.39
CA LEU A 279 -8.54 -7.74 -28.04
C LEU A 279 -8.41 -7.60 -29.56
N PRO A 280 -8.73 -8.65 -30.34
CA PRO A 280 -8.86 -8.51 -31.78
C PRO A 280 -10.03 -7.56 -32.06
N ARG A 281 -9.73 -6.33 -32.49
CA ARG A 281 -10.74 -5.42 -33.06
C ARG A 281 -11.40 -6.16 -34.21
N ASN A 282 -12.70 -6.41 -34.09
CA ASN A 282 -13.54 -6.96 -35.15
C ASN A 282 -13.24 -6.26 -36.49
N GLY A 283 -12.48 -6.95 -37.35
CA GLY A 283 -12.42 -6.70 -38.79
C GLY A 283 -11.29 -5.83 -39.35
N HIS A 284 -10.44 -5.13 -38.60
CA HIS A 284 -9.33 -4.34 -39.18
C HIS A 284 -8.00 -4.58 -38.46
N ARG A 285 -7.08 -5.29 -39.13
CA ARG A 285 -5.63 -5.32 -38.81
C ARG A 285 -5.06 -3.91 -38.94
N GLY A 286 -5.13 -3.12 -37.89
CA GLY A 286 -4.67 -1.72 -37.90
C GLY A 286 -4.71 -1.05 -36.53
N GLY A 287 -4.48 -1.81 -35.46
CA GLY A 287 -4.22 -1.27 -34.13
C GLY A 287 -2.72 -1.34 -33.83
N LEU A 288 -2.20 -0.40 -33.05
CA LEU A 288 -0.83 -0.35 -32.51
C LEU A 288 -0.53 -1.50 -31.53
N ALA A 289 -1.07 -2.70 -31.78
CA ALA A 289 -0.56 -3.92 -31.18
C ALA A 289 0.92 -4.02 -31.54
N ARG A 290 1.76 -4.42 -30.57
CA ARG A 290 3.12 -4.87 -30.85
C ARG A 290 3.01 -6.04 -31.81
N ASP A 291 3.13 -5.77 -33.11
CA ASP A 291 3.16 -6.79 -34.14
C ASP A 291 4.41 -7.64 -33.90
N PRO A 292 4.28 -8.92 -33.49
CA PRO A 292 5.44 -9.79 -33.36
C PRO A 292 6.06 -10.11 -34.73
N GLY A 293 5.43 -9.73 -35.84
CA GLY A 293 5.89 -9.96 -37.21
C GLY A 293 6.68 -8.83 -37.86
N GLY A 294 6.91 -7.70 -37.18
CA GLY A 294 7.52 -6.50 -37.79
C GLY A 294 8.98 -6.21 -37.42
N LEU A 295 9.61 -7.02 -36.55
CA LEU A 295 10.99 -6.78 -36.11
C LEU A 295 12.00 -7.35 -37.13
N PRO A 296 13.02 -6.59 -37.53
CA PRO A 296 14.09 -7.12 -38.38
C PRO A 296 14.76 -8.31 -37.69
N ALA A 297 15.07 -9.36 -38.47
CA ALA A 297 15.72 -10.57 -37.98
C ALA A 297 16.97 -10.24 -37.15
N GLY A 298 16.88 -10.38 -35.83
CA GLY A 298 17.96 -10.06 -34.89
C GLY A 298 17.56 -9.21 -33.68
N VAL A 299 16.38 -8.57 -33.68
CA VAL A 299 15.87 -7.86 -32.49
C VAL A 299 14.95 -8.78 -31.71
N ALA A 300 15.41 -9.25 -30.54
CA ALA A 300 14.58 -10.01 -29.62
C ALA A 300 13.34 -9.18 -29.25
N ALA A 301 12.15 -9.77 -29.38
CA ALA A 301 10.93 -9.16 -28.91
C ALA A 301 11.13 -8.77 -27.44
N THR A 302 11.02 -7.47 -27.13
CA THR A 302 11.03 -7.00 -25.76
C THR A 302 9.87 -7.69 -25.05
N GLY A 303 10.21 -8.55 -24.08
CA GLY A 303 9.23 -9.31 -23.32
C GLY A 303 8.15 -8.39 -22.74
N VAL A 304 6.96 -8.95 -22.53
CA VAL A 304 5.87 -8.26 -21.83
C VAL A 304 6.42 -7.78 -20.47
N PRO A 305 6.22 -6.50 -20.10
CA PRO A 305 6.61 -6.00 -18.78
C PRO A 305 6.08 -6.92 -17.67
N GLU A 306 6.88 -7.13 -16.62
CA GLU A 306 6.58 -8.10 -15.55
C GLU A 306 5.26 -7.77 -14.82
N ASP A 307 4.98 -6.48 -14.64
CA ASP A 307 3.74 -5.93 -14.10
C ASP A 307 2.52 -6.25 -14.97
N GLU A 308 2.64 -6.11 -16.29
CA GLU A 308 1.58 -6.47 -17.23
C GLU A 308 1.31 -7.98 -17.25
N ALA A 309 2.37 -8.79 -17.26
CA ALA A 309 2.24 -10.25 -17.23
C ALA A 309 1.58 -10.75 -15.92
N ALA A 310 1.98 -10.18 -14.77
CA ALA A 310 1.42 -10.53 -13.48
C ALA A 310 -0.04 -10.12 -13.33
N LEU A 311 -0.41 -8.92 -13.79
CA LEU A 311 -1.80 -8.47 -13.78
C LEU A 311 -2.68 -9.32 -14.71
N LYS A 312 -2.20 -9.65 -15.91
CA LYS A 312 -2.93 -10.52 -16.84
C LYS A 312 -3.13 -11.92 -16.26
N ALA A 313 -2.12 -12.47 -15.58
CA ALA A 313 -2.25 -13.75 -14.88
C ALA A 313 -3.35 -13.67 -13.80
N LEU A 314 -3.37 -12.59 -13.00
CA LEU A 314 -4.42 -12.37 -12.00
C LEU A 314 -5.81 -12.31 -12.62
N LEU A 315 -5.99 -11.49 -13.67
CA LEU A 315 -7.28 -11.33 -14.33
C LEU A 315 -7.77 -12.63 -14.98
N ARG A 316 -6.86 -13.47 -15.51
CA ARG A 316 -7.20 -14.81 -16.03
C ARG A 316 -7.65 -15.76 -14.93
N THR A 317 -6.90 -15.83 -13.83
CA THR A 317 -7.29 -16.68 -12.70
C THR A 317 -8.61 -16.21 -12.07
N LEU A 318 -8.86 -14.90 -12.03
CA LEU A 318 -10.17 -14.36 -11.62
C LEU A 318 -11.26 -14.77 -12.60
N TYR A 319 -11.02 -14.73 -13.92
CA TYR A 319 -11.99 -15.15 -14.93
C TYR A 319 -12.42 -16.61 -14.79
N GLU A 320 -11.49 -17.49 -14.45
CA GLU A 320 -11.73 -18.92 -14.22
C GLU A 320 -12.62 -19.20 -12.99
N SER A 321 -12.75 -18.25 -12.08
CA SER A 321 -13.63 -18.37 -10.91
C SER A 321 -15.11 -18.13 -11.25
N THR A 322 -16.00 -18.74 -10.47
CA THR A 322 -17.46 -18.56 -10.55
C THR A 322 -17.95 -17.27 -9.88
N GLY A 323 -17.07 -16.60 -9.14
CA GLY A 323 -17.33 -15.34 -8.46
C GLY A 323 -16.16 -14.94 -7.59
N SER A 324 -15.52 -13.80 -7.90
CA SER A 324 -14.39 -13.29 -7.13
C SER A 324 -14.31 -11.78 -7.18
N VAL A 325 -13.67 -11.21 -6.17
CA VAL A 325 -13.38 -9.79 -6.07
C VAL A 325 -11.92 -9.65 -5.67
N ALA A 326 -11.17 -8.84 -6.41
CA ALA A 326 -9.80 -8.49 -6.11
C ALA A 326 -9.61 -6.98 -6.18
N GLN A 327 -9.05 -6.39 -5.14
CA GLN A 327 -8.70 -4.98 -5.07
C GLN A 327 -7.21 -4.83 -4.79
N ILE A 328 -6.51 -4.01 -5.57
CA ILE A 328 -5.12 -3.62 -5.35
C ILE A 328 -5.06 -2.09 -5.35
N GLY A 329 -5.17 -1.47 -4.18
CA GLY A 329 -5.29 -0.02 -4.05
C GLY A 329 -6.50 0.51 -4.85
N PRO A 330 -6.32 1.49 -5.76
CA PRO A 330 -7.37 1.98 -6.66
C PRO A 330 -7.88 0.95 -7.68
N LEU A 331 -7.15 -0.12 -8.01
CA LEU A 331 -7.64 -1.11 -8.97
C LEU A 331 -8.64 -2.04 -8.28
N LEU A 332 -9.84 -2.17 -8.85
CA LEU A 332 -10.84 -3.13 -8.45
C LEU A 332 -11.25 -4.01 -9.64
N ALA A 333 -11.09 -5.32 -9.50
CA ALA A 333 -11.52 -6.34 -10.45
C ALA A 333 -12.62 -7.21 -9.81
N VAL A 334 -13.71 -7.38 -10.54
CA VAL A 334 -14.89 -8.14 -10.10
C VAL A 334 -15.25 -9.13 -11.18
N ARG A 335 -15.33 -10.41 -10.79
CA ARG A 335 -15.85 -11.50 -11.60
C ARG A 335 -17.21 -11.92 -11.06
N THR A 336 -18.24 -11.83 -11.89
CA THR A 336 -19.53 -12.51 -11.65
C THR A 336 -19.59 -13.81 -12.45
N ARG A 337 -20.74 -14.44 -12.64
CA ARG A 337 -20.84 -15.63 -13.52
C ARG A 337 -20.67 -15.27 -15.00
N ASP A 338 -21.12 -14.09 -15.41
CA ASP A 338 -21.27 -13.74 -16.82
C ASP A 338 -20.26 -12.70 -17.29
N GLU A 339 -19.68 -11.92 -16.38
CA GLU A 339 -18.79 -10.82 -16.74
C GLU A 339 -17.54 -10.72 -15.85
N LEU A 340 -16.49 -10.11 -16.42
CA LEU A 340 -15.28 -9.67 -15.72
C LEU A 340 -15.15 -8.16 -15.93
N LEU A 341 -15.37 -7.40 -14.86
CA LEU A 341 -15.30 -5.96 -14.85
C LEU A 341 -14.09 -5.49 -14.07
N CYS A 342 -13.40 -4.48 -14.59
CA CYS A 342 -12.30 -3.81 -13.90
C CYS A 342 -12.56 -2.31 -13.85
N ALA A 343 -12.20 -1.68 -12.74
CA ALA A 343 -12.23 -0.23 -12.62
C ALA A 343 -11.02 0.29 -11.86
N VAL A 344 -10.64 1.52 -12.17
CA VAL A 344 -9.64 2.27 -11.41
C VAL A 344 -10.37 3.37 -10.67
N LEU A 345 -10.43 3.24 -9.35
CA LEU A 345 -11.17 4.10 -8.45
C LEU A 345 -10.36 5.34 -8.09
N THR A 346 -11.06 6.46 -7.88
CA THR A 346 -10.46 7.64 -7.25
C THR A 346 -10.22 7.39 -5.75
N PRO A 347 -9.35 8.17 -5.09
CA PRO A 347 -9.13 8.05 -3.64
C PRO A 347 -10.44 8.17 -2.84
N ASP A 348 -11.31 9.11 -3.20
CA ASP A 348 -12.61 9.32 -2.55
C ASP A 348 -13.52 8.09 -2.70
N GLN A 349 -13.56 7.51 -3.90
CA GLN A 349 -14.32 6.28 -4.15
C GLN A 349 -13.73 5.13 -3.33
N SER A 350 -12.40 4.96 -3.32
CA SER A 350 -11.73 3.91 -2.55
C SER A 350 -12.07 3.99 -1.04
N LEU A 351 -12.13 5.20 -0.48
CA LEU A 351 -12.49 5.43 0.92
C LEU A 351 -13.97 5.13 1.20
N GLU A 352 -14.89 5.51 0.32
CA GLU A 352 -16.30 5.10 0.44
C GLU A 352 -16.44 3.57 0.41
N LEU A 353 -15.66 2.92 -0.46
CA LEU A 353 -15.63 1.47 -0.60
C LEU A 353 -15.02 0.75 0.62
N GLU A 354 -14.12 1.42 1.35
CA GLU A 354 -13.53 0.82 2.54
C GLU A 354 -14.58 0.56 3.63
N SER A 355 -15.57 1.44 3.72
CA SER A 355 -16.63 1.40 4.73
C SER A 355 -17.77 0.40 4.46
N ASP A 356 -17.87 -0.15 3.25
CA ASP A 356 -19.04 -0.89 2.78
C ASP A 356 -18.76 -2.40 2.64
N GLU A 357 -19.35 -3.23 3.51
CA GLU A 357 -19.23 -4.71 3.46
C GLU A 357 -19.82 -5.32 2.17
N VAL A 358 -20.62 -4.54 1.44
CA VAL A 358 -21.30 -4.91 0.19
C VAL A 358 -20.32 -5.35 -0.92
N PHE A 359 -19.05 -4.97 -0.85
CA PHE A 359 -18.05 -5.35 -1.86
C PHE A 359 -17.52 -6.78 -1.78
N TRP A 360 -17.86 -7.54 -0.73
CA TRP A 360 -17.55 -8.97 -0.70
C TRP A 360 -18.50 -9.79 -1.57
N ASP A 361 -19.64 -9.23 -2.01
CA ASP A 361 -20.51 -9.85 -3.02
C ASP A 361 -20.16 -9.36 -4.43
N PRO A 362 -19.66 -10.23 -5.33
CA PRO A 362 -19.39 -9.85 -6.71
C PRO A 362 -20.60 -9.28 -7.45
N ALA A 363 -21.82 -9.74 -7.13
CA ALA A 363 -23.03 -9.27 -7.79
C ALA A 363 -23.27 -7.78 -7.48
N ASP A 364 -23.23 -7.41 -6.19
CA ASP A 364 -23.43 -6.01 -5.78
C ASP A 364 -22.25 -5.12 -6.20
N ALA A 365 -21.01 -5.63 -6.10
CA ALA A 365 -19.83 -4.93 -6.58
C ALA A 365 -19.94 -4.60 -8.08
N SER A 366 -20.41 -5.55 -8.90
CA SER A 366 -20.60 -5.35 -10.35
C SER A 366 -21.65 -4.28 -10.66
N LEU A 367 -22.77 -4.25 -9.93
CA LEU A 367 -23.82 -3.24 -10.09
C LEU A 367 -23.31 -1.85 -9.75
N ARG A 368 -22.43 -1.74 -8.76
CA ARG A 368 -21.83 -0.47 -8.36
C ARG A 368 -20.79 0.01 -9.35
N LEU A 369 -19.94 -0.88 -9.86
CA LEU A 369 -18.99 -0.57 -10.94
C LEU A 369 -19.69 -0.02 -12.19
N ARG A 370 -20.87 -0.55 -12.55
CA ARG A 370 -21.67 -0.05 -13.68
C ARG A 370 -22.22 1.36 -13.50
N ARG A 371 -22.28 1.89 -12.28
CA ARG A 371 -22.68 3.29 -12.00
C ARG A 371 -21.53 4.27 -12.17
N LEU A 372 -20.29 3.78 -12.25
CA LEU A 372 -19.12 4.63 -12.48
C LEU A 372 -19.14 5.22 -13.88
N PRO A 373 -18.46 6.36 -14.09
CA PRO A 373 -18.25 6.90 -15.43
C PRO A 373 -17.62 5.87 -16.37
N SER A 374 -18.08 5.84 -17.63
CA SER A 374 -17.63 4.86 -18.63
C SER A 374 -16.14 4.88 -18.94
N HIS A 375 -15.43 5.96 -18.59
CA HIS A 375 -13.98 6.08 -18.77
C HIS A 375 -13.17 5.43 -17.63
N GLN A 376 -13.83 5.03 -16.54
CA GLN A 376 -13.21 4.36 -15.38
C GLN A 376 -13.54 2.86 -15.35
N LEU A 377 -14.37 2.37 -16.28
CA LEU A 377 -14.85 1.00 -16.33
C LEU A 377 -14.33 0.29 -17.57
N TRP A 378 -13.74 -0.88 -17.38
CA TRP A 378 -13.28 -1.78 -18.42
C TRP A 378 -14.06 -3.09 -18.34
N ASP A 379 -14.78 -3.42 -19.41
CA ASP A 379 -15.35 -4.75 -19.60
C ASP A 379 -14.30 -5.64 -20.28
N LEU A 380 -13.75 -6.58 -19.50
CA LEU A 380 -12.73 -7.52 -19.94
C LEU A 380 -13.31 -8.92 -20.16
N THR A 381 -14.63 -9.07 -20.21
CA THR A 381 -15.29 -10.38 -20.37
C THR A 381 -14.86 -11.09 -21.65
N ALA A 382 -14.82 -10.35 -22.77
CA ALA A 382 -14.40 -10.91 -24.05
C ALA A 382 -12.89 -11.22 -24.09
N TRP A 383 -12.07 -10.46 -23.34
CA TRP A 383 -10.64 -10.73 -23.20
C TRP A 383 -10.38 -11.98 -22.35
N GLY A 384 -11.05 -12.12 -21.21
CA GLY A 384 -10.92 -13.30 -20.35
C GLY A 384 -11.35 -14.60 -21.03
N ALA A 385 -12.31 -14.51 -21.97
CA ALA A 385 -12.73 -15.64 -22.80
C ALA A 385 -11.69 -16.07 -23.85
N THR A 386 -10.65 -15.28 -24.11
CA THR A 386 -9.58 -15.65 -25.05
C THR A 386 -8.51 -16.52 -24.37
N PRO A 387 -8.07 -17.62 -25.01
CA PRO A 387 -7.11 -18.56 -24.43
C PRO A 387 -5.69 -18.00 -24.22
#